data_AF-A2ED53-F1
#
_entry.id   AF-A2ED53-F1
#
_cell.length_a   1.000
_cell.length_b   1.000
_cell.length_c   1.000
_cell.angle_alpha   90.00
_cell.angle_beta   90.00
_cell.angle_gamma   90.00
#
_symmetry.space_group_name_H-M   'P 1'
#
loop_
_entity.id
_entity.type
_entity.pdbx_description
1 polymer ?
#
loop_
_entity_poly.entity_id
_entity_poly.type
_entity_poly.pdbx_seq_one_letter_code
_entity_poly.pdbx_strand_id
1 'polypeptide(L)'
;MFLLSLFLTLSIQLQADLHTCDAVYSGNVLIKPGSCPNIVVQSSCTLIDEEAFYTSTIESIDCTPASQLTRIGFRAFYQCVNLKTVNLPSSLKIIQSNAFFG
;
A
#
# COMPACT_ATOMS: atom_id res chain seq x y z
N MET A 1 13.04 17.43 30.20
CA MET A 1 11.75 16.78 29.85
C MET A 1 11.48 16.76 28.35
N PHE A 2 11.78 17.82 27.59
CA PHE A 2 11.60 17.86 26.12
C PHE A 2 12.53 16.91 25.33
N LEU A 3 13.80 16.77 25.72
CA LEU A 3 14.75 15.87 25.04
C LEU A 3 14.39 14.38 25.18
N LEU A 4 13.84 13.97 26.33
CA LEU A 4 13.39 12.59 26.54
C LEU A 4 12.14 12.27 25.71
N SER A 5 11.22 13.26 25.58
CA SER A 5 10.04 13.16 24.72
C SER A 5 10.40 13.12 23.24
N LEU A 6 11.41 13.89 22.78
CA LEU A 6 11.88 13.88 21.40
C LEU A 6 12.59 12.56 21.06
N PHE A 7 13.37 12.00 21.99
CA PHE A 7 13.98 10.68 21.81
C PHE A 7 12.93 9.57 21.78
N LEU A 8 11.91 9.61 22.66
CA LEU A 8 10.82 8.64 22.64
C LEU A 8 10.01 8.73 21.33
N THR A 9 9.70 9.92 20.84
CA THR A 9 8.99 10.07 19.56
C THR A 9 9.87 9.65 18.38
N LEU A 10 11.17 9.97 18.37
CA LEU A 10 12.09 9.54 17.31
C LEU A 10 12.27 8.02 17.31
N SER A 11 12.34 7.38 18.48
CA SER A 11 12.38 5.92 18.63
C SER A 11 11.07 5.26 18.19
N ILE A 12 9.91 5.86 18.50
CA ILE A 12 8.61 5.37 18.01
C ILE A 12 8.50 5.54 16.49
N GLN A 13 8.99 6.65 15.92
CA GLN A 13 9.03 6.85 14.46
C GLN A 13 9.95 5.83 13.79
N LEU A 14 11.15 5.58 14.33
CA LEU A 14 12.07 4.56 13.81
C LEU A 14 11.51 3.13 13.91
N GLN A 15 10.67 2.85 14.92
CA GLN A 15 10.10 1.53 15.15
C GLN A 15 8.80 1.29 14.36
N ALA A 16 8.12 2.35 13.93
CA ALA A 16 7.03 2.27 12.96
C ALA A 16 7.52 1.87 11.55
N ASP A 17 8.80 2.13 11.24
CA ASP A 17 9.43 1.75 9.98
C ASP A 17 9.96 0.29 9.97
N LEU A 18 9.91 -0.45 11.10
CA LEU A 18 10.53 -1.78 11.20
C LEU A 18 9.56 -2.97 11.04
N HIS A 19 8.30 -2.73 10.65
CA HIS A 19 7.34 -3.81 10.33
C HIS A 19 6.49 -3.51 9.09
N THR A 20 7.05 -2.81 8.11
CA THR A 20 6.42 -2.59 6.81
C THR A 20 6.79 -3.72 5.86
N CYS A 21 5.99 -4.77 5.91
CA CYS A 21 5.72 -5.69 4.80
C CYS A 21 6.23 -5.21 3.43
N ASP A 22 7.34 -5.79 2.94
CA ASP A 22 8.11 -5.32 1.78
C ASP A 22 7.33 -5.39 0.46
N ALA A 23 6.32 -4.56 0.30
CA ALA A 23 5.69 -4.28 -0.98
C ALA A 23 6.79 -3.88 -1.98
N VAL A 24 6.81 -4.51 -3.14
CA VAL A 24 7.90 -4.33 -4.12
C VAL A 24 7.54 -3.19 -5.04
N TYR A 25 8.45 -2.23 -5.19
CA TYR A 25 8.26 -1.07 -6.05
C TYR A 25 9.30 -0.99 -7.17
N SER A 26 8.88 -0.49 -8.32
CA SER A 26 9.76 0.02 -9.38
C SER A 26 9.67 1.55 -9.38
N GLY A 27 10.62 2.20 -8.71
CA GLY A 27 10.51 3.63 -8.41
C GLY A 27 9.29 3.92 -7.53
N ASN A 28 8.37 4.75 -8.03
CA ASN A 28 7.12 5.13 -7.34
C ASN A 28 5.92 4.26 -7.74
N VAL A 29 6.15 3.11 -8.35
CA VAL A 29 5.11 2.19 -8.83
C VAL A 29 5.10 0.92 -8.00
N LEU A 30 3.97 0.56 -7.43
CA LEU A 30 3.78 -0.67 -6.67
C LEU A 30 3.49 -1.83 -7.63
N ILE A 31 4.42 -2.78 -7.72
CA ILE A 31 4.39 -3.85 -8.73
C ILE A 31 4.12 -5.24 -8.15
N LYS A 32 4.27 -5.44 -6.84
CA LYS A 32 4.01 -6.72 -6.19
C LYS A 32 3.69 -6.57 -4.70
N PRO A 33 2.80 -7.40 -4.11
CA PRO A 33 2.69 -7.50 -2.66
C PRO A 33 4.01 -7.93 -2.01
N GLY A 34 4.17 -7.53 -0.75
CA GLY A 34 5.13 -8.15 0.16
C GLY A 34 4.61 -9.49 0.69
N SER A 35 5.29 -10.03 1.71
CA SER A 35 4.92 -11.30 2.35
C SER A 35 3.79 -11.19 3.38
N CYS A 36 3.36 -9.98 3.74
CA CYS A 36 2.33 -9.79 4.75
C CYS A 36 0.91 -9.85 4.19
N PRO A 37 -0.06 -10.23 5.03
CA PRO A 37 -1.47 -10.13 4.70
C PRO A 37 -1.98 -8.68 4.67
N ASN A 38 -1.35 -7.76 5.40
CA ASN A 38 -1.77 -6.36 5.49
C ASN A 38 -0.68 -5.47 4.93
N ILE A 39 -1.01 -4.60 3.97
CA ILE A 39 -0.05 -3.75 3.28
C ILE A 39 -0.39 -2.29 3.50
N VAL A 40 0.61 -1.49 3.83
CA VAL A 40 0.53 -0.04 3.87
C VAL A 40 1.35 0.51 2.70
N VAL A 41 0.72 1.26 1.82
CA VAL A 41 1.38 1.82 0.63
C VAL A 41 2.19 3.05 1.02
N GLN A 42 3.43 3.13 0.53
CA GLN A 42 4.32 4.25 0.83
C GLN A 42 3.78 5.57 0.25
N SER A 43 4.10 6.68 0.92
CA SER A 43 3.58 8.01 0.57
C SER A 43 3.96 8.51 -0.82
N SER A 44 5.11 8.06 -1.35
CA SER A 44 5.60 8.39 -2.68
C SER A 44 4.93 7.61 -3.81
N CYS A 45 4.12 6.59 -3.51
CA CYS A 45 3.48 5.77 -4.52
C CYS A 45 2.53 6.60 -5.40
N THR A 46 2.67 6.45 -6.72
CA THR A 46 1.89 7.20 -7.73
C THR A 46 0.95 6.31 -8.54
N LEU A 47 1.25 5.01 -8.60
CA LEU A 47 0.57 4.01 -9.40
C LEU A 47 0.65 2.64 -8.70
N ILE A 48 -0.48 1.94 -8.64
CA ILE A 48 -0.51 0.48 -8.45
C ILE A 48 -0.59 -0.14 -9.83
N ASP A 49 0.41 -0.97 -10.17
CA ASP A 49 0.60 -1.45 -11.53
C ASP A 49 -0.48 -2.46 -11.97
N GLU A 50 -0.50 -2.73 -13.28
CA GLU A 50 -1.30 -3.82 -13.85
C GLU A 50 -0.95 -5.16 -13.19
N GLU A 51 -1.98 -5.91 -12.78
CA GLU A 51 -1.84 -7.24 -12.16
C GLU A 51 -0.91 -7.30 -10.93
N ALA A 52 -0.58 -6.16 -10.30
CA ALA A 52 0.39 -6.08 -9.20
C ALA A 52 0.09 -7.05 -8.04
N PHE A 53 -1.19 -7.28 -7.74
CA PHE A 53 -1.67 -8.19 -6.70
C PHE A 53 -2.48 -9.35 -7.29
N TYR A 54 -2.31 -9.70 -8.56
CA TYR A 54 -3.06 -10.79 -9.19
C TYR A 54 -2.98 -12.08 -8.35
N THR A 55 -4.13 -12.60 -7.94
CA THR A 55 -4.29 -13.79 -7.07
C THR A 55 -3.60 -13.71 -5.70
N SER A 56 -3.29 -12.50 -5.22
CA SER A 56 -2.62 -12.30 -3.94
C SER A 56 -3.50 -12.73 -2.77
N THR A 57 -2.87 -13.20 -1.69
CA THR A 57 -3.54 -13.65 -0.47
C THR A 57 -3.68 -12.54 0.58
N ILE A 58 -3.43 -11.29 0.20
CA ILE A 58 -3.56 -10.15 1.11
C ILE A 58 -4.99 -10.03 1.64
N GLU A 59 -5.12 -9.61 2.89
CA GLU A 59 -6.37 -9.37 3.58
C GLU A 59 -6.75 -7.89 3.58
N SER A 60 -5.75 -7.00 3.62
CA SER A 60 -5.99 -5.57 3.56
C SER A 60 -4.89 -4.80 2.84
N ILE A 61 -5.29 -3.68 2.25
CA ILE A 61 -4.37 -2.67 1.75
C ILE A 61 -4.82 -1.27 2.16
N ASP A 62 -3.91 -0.53 2.77
CA ASP A 62 -4.09 0.87 3.15
C ASP A 62 -3.28 1.77 2.23
N CYS A 63 -3.98 2.45 1.33
CA CYS A 63 -3.40 3.42 0.41
C CYS A 63 -3.55 4.87 0.91
N THR A 64 -4.09 5.12 2.10
CA THR A 64 -4.30 6.48 2.63
C THR A 64 -3.03 7.31 2.79
N PRO A 65 -1.84 6.74 3.10
CA PRO A 65 -0.60 7.53 3.13
C PRO A 65 -0.13 7.97 1.75
N ALA A 66 -0.55 7.28 0.67
CA ALA A 66 -0.14 7.51 -0.71
C ALA A 66 -0.88 8.71 -1.32
N SER A 67 -0.58 9.91 -0.83
CA SER A 67 -1.22 11.17 -1.25
C SER A 67 -1.04 11.47 -2.74
N GLN A 68 -0.07 10.85 -3.41
CA GLN A 68 0.21 11.03 -4.84
C GLN A 68 -0.30 9.88 -5.73
N LEU A 69 -0.97 8.86 -5.16
CA LEU A 69 -1.51 7.74 -5.91
C LEU A 69 -2.71 8.19 -6.76
N THR A 70 -2.53 8.20 -8.08
CA THR A 70 -3.59 8.68 -9.00
C THR A 70 -4.27 7.57 -9.79
N ARG A 71 -3.67 6.38 -9.86
CA ARG A 71 -4.16 5.28 -10.69
C ARG A 71 -3.96 3.90 -10.07
N ILE A 72 -4.97 3.04 -10.24
CA ILE A 72 -4.91 1.59 -10.02
C ILE A 72 -5.07 0.90 -11.37
N GLY A 73 -4.10 0.05 -11.71
CA GLY A 73 -3.96 -0.62 -13.00
C GLY A 73 -5.01 -1.70 -13.28
N PHE A 74 -5.03 -2.15 -14.53
CA PHE A 74 -5.90 -3.23 -14.99
C PHE A 74 -5.67 -4.47 -14.12
N ARG A 75 -6.75 -5.09 -13.64
CA ARG A 75 -6.66 -6.31 -12.80
C ARG A 75 -5.73 -6.23 -11.59
N ALA A 76 -5.42 -5.03 -11.08
CA ALA A 76 -4.44 -4.84 -10.02
C ALA A 76 -4.67 -5.76 -8.81
N PHE A 77 -5.91 -6.02 -8.40
CA PHE A 77 -6.31 -6.95 -7.32
C PHE A 77 -7.25 -8.05 -7.83
N TYR A 78 -7.07 -8.49 -9.07
CA TYR A 78 -7.90 -9.54 -9.66
C TYR A 78 -7.69 -10.86 -8.90
N GLN A 79 -8.79 -11.52 -8.52
CA GLN A 79 -8.79 -12.77 -7.75
C GLN A 79 -8.09 -12.68 -6.37
N CYS A 80 -8.02 -11.50 -5.76
CA CYS A 80 -7.63 -11.35 -4.35
C CYS A 80 -8.77 -11.80 -3.40
N VAL A 81 -9.06 -13.10 -3.36
CA VAL A 81 -10.25 -13.65 -2.66
C VAL A 81 -10.29 -13.40 -1.14
N ASN A 82 -9.13 -13.13 -0.54
CA ASN A 82 -9.01 -12.84 0.89
C ASN A 82 -9.10 -11.34 1.22
N LEU A 83 -9.08 -10.46 0.21
CA LEU A 83 -9.04 -9.01 0.38
C LEU A 83 -10.38 -8.50 0.90
N LYS A 84 -10.39 -8.05 2.15
CA LYS A 84 -11.59 -7.56 2.84
C LYS A 84 -11.64 -6.05 2.95
N THR A 85 -10.47 -5.42 3.05
CA THR A 85 -10.35 -3.99 3.34
C THR A 85 -9.44 -3.30 2.33
N VAL A 86 -9.96 -2.25 1.69
CA VAL A 86 -9.22 -1.39 0.77
C VAL A 86 -9.48 0.05 1.16
N ASN A 87 -8.49 0.72 1.73
CA ASN A 87 -8.59 2.15 2.05
C ASN A 87 -7.94 2.94 0.92
N LEU A 88 -8.72 3.74 0.18
CA LEU A 88 -8.24 4.51 -0.95
C LEU A 88 -7.90 5.96 -0.55
N PRO A 89 -6.84 6.58 -1.12
CA PRO A 89 -6.55 7.98 -0.88
C PRO A 89 -7.50 8.86 -1.68
N SER A 90 -7.71 10.09 -1.21
CA SER A 90 -8.55 11.08 -1.88
C SER A 90 -8.00 11.56 -3.22
N SER A 91 -6.71 11.32 -3.50
CA SER A 91 -6.03 11.69 -4.74
C SER A 91 -6.27 10.73 -5.91
N LEU A 92 -6.89 9.57 -5.65
CA LEU A 92 -7.12 8.54 -6.66
C LEU A 92 -8.12 9.02 -7.72
N LYS A 93 -7.75 8.92 -9.00
CA LYS A 93 -8.55 9.40 -10.13
C LYS A 93 -9.04 8.28 -11.03
N ILE A 94 -8.24 7.23 -11.20
CA ILE A 94 -8.48 6.19 -12.20
C ILE A 94 -8.39 4.82 -11.52
N ILE A 95 -9.44 4.01 -11.69
CA ILE A 95 -9.44 2.59 -11.40
C ILE A 95 -9.74 1.89 -12.72
N GLN A 96 -8.82 1.06 -13.21
CA GLN A 96 -9.01 0.38 -14.48
C GLN A 96 -9.93 -0.85 -14.36
N SER A 97 -10.34 -1.37 -15.51
CA SER A 97 -11.24 -2.52 -15.61
C SER A 97 -10.75 -3.71 -14.78
N ASN A 98 -11.67 -4.36 -14.09
CA ASN A 98 -11.45 -5.56 -13.27
C ASN A 98 -10.41 -5.41 -12.15
N ALA A 99 -10.04 -4.19 -11.76
CA ALA A 99 -9.04 -3.95 -10.72
C ALA A 99 -9.37 -4.64 -9.39
N PHE A 100 -10.65 -4.85 -9.06
CA PHE A 100 -11.11 -5.52 -7.84
C PHE A 100 -12.10 -6.67 -8.11
N PHE A 101 -11.97 -7.34 -9.25
CA PHE A 101 -12.83 -8.47 -9.58
C PHE A 101 -12.26 -9.76 -8.98
N GLY A 102 -13.04 -10.50 -8.18
CA GLY A 102 -12.60 -11.73 -7.53
C GLY A 102 -13.59 -12.24 -6.51
#